data_AF-R8DAL9-F1
#
_entry.id   AF-R8DAL9-F1
#
_cell.length_a   1.000
_cell.length_b   1.000
_cell.length_c   1.000
_cell.angle_alpha   90.00
_cell.angle_beta   90.00
_cell.angle_gamma   90.00
#
_symmetry.space_group_name_H-M   'P 1'
#
loop_
_entity.id
_entity.type
_entity.pdbx_description
1 polymer ?
#
loop_
_entity_poly.entity_id
_entity_poly.type
_entity_poly.pdbx_seq_one_letter_code
_entity_poly.pdbx_strand_id
1 'polypeptide(L)' 'MNRYDKLPMSKEVMDSKNIGPTFPPLPSINFPTGATGATGATGATGETGETGATG' A
#
# COMPACT_ATOMS: atom_id res chain seq x y z
N MET A 1 19.81 -31.06 43.20
CA MET A 1 19.19 -31.37 41.89
C MET A 1 18.40 -30.15 41.44
N ASN A 2 18.63 -29.64 40.23
CA ASN A 2 17.92 -28.48 39.73
C ASN A 2 16.52 -28.93 39.28
N ARG A 3 15.48 -28.18 39.63
CA ARG A 3 14.08 -28.53 39.30
C ARG A 3 13.79 -28.58 37.79
N TYR A 4 14.73 -28.13 36.97
CA TYR A 4 14.69 -28.15 35.52
C TYR A 4 15.20 -29.47 34.92
N ASP A 5 15.91 -30.31 35.69
CA ASP A 5 16.46 -31.60 35.24
C ASP A 5 15.38 -32.71 35.11
N LYS A 6 14.11 -32.36 35.30
CA LYS A 6 12.94 -33.26 35.30
C LYS A 6 11.79 -32.71 34.46
N LEU A 7 12.01 -31.67 33.66
CA LEU A 7 10.99 -31.20 32.73
C LEU A 7 10.95 -32.18 31.55
N PRO A 8 9.78 -32.78 31.23
CA PRO A 8 9.64 -33.76 30.15
C PRO A 8 9.84 -33.15 28.75
N MET A 9 10.05 -31.83 28.67
CA MET A 9 10.27 -31.11 27.42
C MET A 9 11.75 -30.82 27.25
N SER A 10 12.37 -31.38 26.21
CA SER A 10 13.77 -31.13 25.89
C SER A 10 14.00 -29.64 25.61
N LYS A 11 15.23 -29.16 25.90
CA LYS A 11 15.66 -27.78 25.64
C LYS A 11 15.43 -27.35 24.19
N GLU A 12 15.47 -28.30 23.26
CA GLU A 12 15.24 -28.12 21.82
C GLU A 12 13.78 -27.78 21.47
N VAL A 13 12.80 -28.36 22.18
CA VAL A 13 11.38 -28.05 21.99
C VAL A 13 11.03 -26.67 22.56
N MET A 14 11.75 -26.24 23.60
CA MET A 14 11.57 -24.93 24.25
C MET A 14 12.46 -23.82 23.66
N ASP A 15 13.12 -24.07 22.54
CA ASP A 15 13.88 -23.02 21.86
C ASP A 15 12.94 -21.93 21.33
N SER A 16 13.37 -20.67 21.47
CA SER A 16 12.59 -19.49 21.04
C SER A 16 12.23 -19.52 19.54
N LYS A 17 12.94 -20.32 18.74
CA LYS A 17 12.65 -20.54 17.31
C LYS A 17 11.39 -21.39 17.08
N ASN A 18 11.08 -22.27 18.03
CA ASN A 18 9.94 -23.18 18.00
C ASN A 18 8.74 -22.63 18.81
N ILE A 19 8.97 -21.61 19.64
CA ILE A 19 7.95 -20.92 20.41
C ILE A 19 7.82 -19.48 19.87
N GLY A 20 7.17 -19.38 18.72
CA GLY A 20 6.75 -18.11 18.13
C GLY A 20 5.29 -18.20 17.70
N PRO A 21 4.57 -17.08 17.61
CA PRO A 21 3.23 -17.13 17.05
C PRO A 21 3.31 -17.52 15.57
N THR A 22 2.74 -18.67 15.22
CA THR A 22 2.49 -19.04 13.82
C THR A 22 1.24 -18.30 13.36
N PHE A 23 1.35 -16.98 13.15
CA PHE A 23 0.23 -16.23 12.61
C PHE A 23 -0.03 -16.69 11.18
N PRO A 24 -1.28 -17.06 10.83
CA PRO A 24 -1.62 -17.28 9.44
C PRO A 24 -1.41 -15.99 8.64
N PRO A 25 -1.15 -16.08 7.32
CA PRO A 25 -1.09 -14.91 6.46
C PRO A 25 -2.37 -14.08 6.58
N LEU A 26 -2.22 -12.77 6.70
CA LEU A 26 -3.37 -11.87 6.69
C LEU A 26 -4.01 -11.87 5.28
N PRO A 27 -5.35 -11.79 5.19
CA PRO A 27 -6.02 -11.66 3.90
C PRO A 27 -5.61 -10.35 3.22
N SER A 28 -5.55 -10.36 1.88
CA SER A 28 -5.31 -9.15 1.10
C SER A 28 -6.47 -8.16 1.28
N ILE A 29 -6.14 -6.91 1.62
CA ILE A 29 -7.10 -5.81 1.68
C ILE A 29 -7.00 -5.01 0.39
N ASN A 30 -8.10 -4.90 -0.36
CA ASN A 30 -8.15 -4.08 -1.57
C ASN A 30 -8.65 -2.67 -1.23
N PHE A 31 -7.87 -1.66 -1.59
CA PHE A 31 -8.26 -0.26 -1.44
C PHE A 31 -8.92 0.24 -2.73
N PRO A 32 -10.01 1.02 -2.66
CA PRO A 32 -10.58 1.63 -3.85
C PRO A 32 -9.63 2.69 -4.42
N THR A 33 -9.51 2.73 -5.75
CA THR A 33 -8.87 3.86 -6.43
C THR A 33 -9.73 5.12 -6.23
N GLY A 34 -9.08 6.25 -5.92
CA GLY A 34 -9.77 7.54 -5.77
C GLY A 34 -10.42 8.04 -7.07
N ALA A 35 -11.27 9.07 -6.96
CA ALA A 35 -11.92 9.68 -8.12
C ALA A 35 -10.90 10.35 -9.05
N THR A 36 -11.18 10.33 -10.36
CA THR A 36 -10.43 11.12 -11.36
C THR A 36 -10.64 12.62 -11.11
N GLY A 37 -9.57 13.42 -11.23
CA GLY A 37 -9.65 14.87 -11.09
C GLY A 37 -10.45 15.57 -12.21
N ALA A 38 -10.80 16.84 -11.99
CA ALA A 38 -11.54 17.64 -12.97
C ALA A 38 -10.71 17.94 -14.24
N THR A 39 -11.39 18.06 -15.39
CA THR A 39 -10.78 18.57 -16.62
C THR A 39 -10.40 20.05 -16.46
N GLY A 40 -9.23 20.45 -16.97
CA GLY A 40 -8.77 21.84 -16.95
C GLY A 40 -9.61 22.78 -17.85
N ALA A 41 -9.43 24.09 -17.66
CA ALA A 41 -10.13 25.11 -18.46
C ALA A 41 -9.68 25.13 -19.94
N THR A 42 -10.60 25.45 -20.85
CA THR A 42 -10.27 25.73 -22.26
C THR A 42 -9.47 27.03 -22.38
N GLY A 43 -8.44 27.05 -23.23
CA GLY A 43 -7.62 28.24 -23.49
C GLY A 43 -8.37 29.35 -24.22
N ALA A 44 -7.82 30.57 -24.22
CA ALA A 44 -8.42 31.72 -24.91
C ALA A 44 -8.44 31.53 -26.44
N THR A 45 -9.54 31.94 -27.08
CA THR A 45 -9.63 32.05 -28.54
C THR A 45 -8.71 33.18 -29.03
N GLY A 46 -7.94 32.94 -30.08
CA GLY A 46 -7.04 33.94 -30.67
C GLY A 46 -7.79 35.12 -31.32
N GLU A 47 -7.09 36.25 -31.48
CA GLU A 47 -7.64 37.45 -32.13
C GLU A 47 -8.01 37.15 -33.59
N THR A 48 -9.19 37.63 -34.02
CA THR A 48 -9.57 37.59 -35.44
C THR A 48 -8.72 38.60 -36.19
N GLY A 49 -7.97 38.16 -37.21
CA GLY A 49 -7.07 39.02 -37.98
C GLY A 49 -7.80 40.18 -38.68
N GLU A 50 -7.11 41.31 -38.83
CA GLU A 50 -7.63 42.50 -39.51
C GLU A 50 -8.08 42.14 -40.93
N THR A 51 -9.34 42.42 -41.26
CA THR A 51 -9.82 42.31 -42.64
C THR A 51 -9.15 43.42 -43.44
N GLY A 52 -8.28 43.03 -44.38
CA GLY A 52 -7.51 43.97 -45.20
C GLY A 52 -8.41 44.93 -45.97
N ALA A 53 -8.02 46.21 -45.98
CA ALA A 53 -8.70 47.25 -46.75
C ALA A 53 -8.58 46.94 -48.25
N THR A 54 -9.65 46.47 -48.88
CA THR A 54 -9.79 46.55 -50.35
C THR A 54 -10.19 47.97 -50.69
N GLY A 55 -9.20 48.76 -51.11
CA GLY A 55 -9.38 49.99 -51.86
C GLY A 55 -9.43 49.73 -53.36
#